data_AF-A0AAD7Y5T9-F1
#
_entry.id   AF-A0AAD7Y5T9-F1
#
_cell.length_a   1.000
_cell.length_b   1.000
_cell.length_c   1.000
_cell.angle_alpha   90.00
_cell.angle_beta   90.00
_cell.angle_gamma   90.00
#
_symmetry.space_group_name_H-M   'P 1'
#
loop_
_entity.id
_entity.type
_entity.pdbx_description
1 polymer ?
#
loop_
_entity_poly.entity_id
_entity_poly.type
_entity_poly.pdbx_seq_one_letter_code
_entity_poly.pdbx_strand_id
1 'polypeptide(L)'
;MLVSCETGYSGERCEVNVCHEYCLNGGVCSLNEEDEPACECAAGYDGGRCELPAYNDNSMDACGAGGGDACRQFCLHGGACSLGEAGAPVCRCAEHYAGERCDLPAFLANWVLHSYKNVPPATLSAALRAA
;
A
#
# COMPACT_ATOMS: atom_id res chain seq x y z
N MET A 1 -26.02 -19.90 -32.55
CA MET A 1 -26.03 -21.12 -31.72
C MET A 1 -25.07 -20.83 -30.58
N LEU A 2 -25.55 -20.77 -29.34
CA LEU A 2 -24.67 -20.61 -28.18
C LEU A 2 -24.10 -22.00 -27.89
N VAL A 3 -22.78 -22.15 -27.99
CA VAL A 3 -22.10 -23.37 -27.53
C VAL A 3 -22.20 -23.39 -26.01
N SER A 4 -22.83 -24.43 -25.47
CA SER A 4 -22.83 -24.72 -24.05
C SER A 4 -21.74 -25.76 -23.81
N CYS A 5 -20.63 -25.36 -23.21
CA CYS A 5 -19.59 -26.29 -22.80
C CYS A 5 -19.92 -26.93 -21.46
N GLU A 6 -19.32 -28.10 -21.22
CA GLU A 6 -19.33 -28.73 -19.90
C GLU A 6 -18.51 -27.87 -18.92
N THR A 7 -18.92 -27.88 -17.65
CA THR A 7 -18.27 -27.14 -16.58
C THR A 7 -16.76 -27.38 -16.57
N GLY A 8 -15.97 -26.29 -16.65
CA GLY A 8 -14.51 -26.35 -16.71
C GLY A 8 -13.90 -26.42 -18.12
N TYR A 9 -14.71 -26.35 -19.18
CA TYR A 9 -14.23 -26.32 -20.56
C TYR A 9 -14.76 -25.09 -21.31
N SER A 10 -13.94 -24.58 -22.22
CA SER A 10 -14.21 -23.41 -23.05
C SER A 10 -13.67 -23.61 -24.47
N GLY A 11 -13.96 -22.68 -25.38
CA GLY A 11 -13.57 -22.74 -26.79
C GLY A 11 -14.75 -23.02 -27.73
N GLU A 12 -14.52 -22.90 -29.04
CA GLU A 12 -15.57 -23.14 -30.05
C GLU A 12 -16.05 -24.60 -30.06
N ARG A 13 -15.21 -25.51 -29.55
CA ARG A 13 -15.49 -26.95 -29.48
C ARG A 13 -15.29 -27.51 -28.07
N CYS A 14 -15.24 -26.65 -27.04
CA CYS A 14 -15.01 -27.04 -25.65
C CYS A 14 -13.69 -27.80 -25.42
N GLU A 15 -12.66 -27.45 -26.19
CA GLU A 15 -11.35 -28.09 -26.19
C GLU A 15 -10.36 -27.48 -25.18
N VAL A 16 -10.65 -26.29 -24.67
CA VAL A 16 -9.79 -25.55 -23.75
C VAL A 16 -10.25 -25.79 -22.31
N ASN A 17 -9.48 -26.57 -21.57
CA ASN A 17 -9.70 -26.69 -20.12
C ASN A 17 -9.35 -25.36 -19.45
N VAL A 18 -10.31 -24.74 -18.75
CA VAL A 18 -10.15 -23.40 -18.17
C VAL A 18 -9.13 -23.35 -17.02
N CYS A 19 -8.83 -24.50 -16.42
CA CYS A 19 -7.85 -24.63 -15.35
C CYS A 19 -6.44 -24.99 -15.84
N HIS A 20 -6.28 -25.42 -17.09
CA HIS A 20 -4.99 -25.81 -17.63
C HIS A 20 -4.06 -24.59 -17.70
N GLU A 21 -2.98 -24.61 -16.92
CA GLU A 21 -1.99 -23.51 -16.81
C GLU A 21 -2.60 -22.15 -16.38
N TYR A 22 -3.82 -22.16 -15.84
CA TYR A 22 -4.46 -20.95 -15.34
C TYR A 22 -3.79 -20.48 -14.05
N CYS A 23 -3.66 -21.37 -13.05
CA CYS A 23 -2.95 -21.08 -11.81
C CYS A 23 -1.44 -21.34 -11.99
N LEU A 24 -0.64 -20.36 -11.61
CA LEU A 24 0.81 -20.39 -11.71
C LEU A 24 1.45 -20.81 -10.38
N ASN A 25 2.77 -21.05 -10.39
CA ASN A 25 3.58 -21.28 -9.19
C ASN A 25 3.07 -22.39 -8.25
N GLY A 26 2.45 -23.43 -8.81
CA GLY A 26 1.92 -24.55 -8.03
C GLY A 26 0.59 -24.28 -7.34
N GLY A 27 -0.13 -23.22 -7.74
CA GLY A 27 -1.50 -22.99 -7.31
C GLY A 27 -2.46 -24.10 -7.78
N VAL A 28 -3.44 -24.41 -6.97
CA VAL A 28 -4.50 -25.39 -7.25
C VAL A 28 -5.66 -24.66 -7.91
N CYS A 29 -6.07 -25.12 -9.09
CA CYS A 29 -7.24 -24.56 -9.77
C CYS A 29 -8.52 -25.28 -9.35
N SER A 30 -9.57 -24.50 -9.12
CA SER A 30 -10.93 -24.94 -8.81
C SER A 30 -11.93 -24.05 -9.56
N LEU A 31 -13.18 -24.49 -9.69
CA LEU A 31 -14.25 -23.64 -10.25
C LEU A 31 -15.09 -23.07 -9.11
N ASN A 32 -15.38 -21.77 -9.17
CA ASN A 32 -16.27 -21.12 -8.21
C ASN A 32 -17.75 -21.44 -8.50
N GLU A 33 -18.67 -20.87 -7.71
CA GLU A 33 -20.11 -21.07 -7.89
C GLU A 33 -20.67 -20.50 -9.21
N GLU A 34 -19.88 -19.68 -9.93
CA GLU A 34 -20.21 -19.08 -11.23
C GLU A 34 -19.54 -19.82 -12.41
N ASP A 35 -19.01 -21.03 -12.18
CA ASP A 35 -18.25 -21.84 -13.15
C ASP A 35 -16.96 -21.14 -13.67
N GLU A 36 -16.44 -20.15 -12.95
CA GLU A 36 -15.20 -19.45 -13.28
C GLU A 36 -13.99 -20.06 -12.57
N PRO A 37 -12.81 -20.09 -13.22
CA PRO A 37 -11.59 -20.62 -12.62
C PRO A 37 -11.10 -19.72 -11.48
N ALA A 38 -10.95 -20.32 -10.30
CA ALA A 38 -10.41 -19.73 -9.09
C ALA A 38 -9.16 -20.50 -8.64
N CYS A 39 -8.12 -19.75 -8.25
CA CYS A 39 -6.85 -20.31 -7.82
C CYS A 39 -6.70 -20.28 -6.30
N GLU A 40 -6.36 -21.42 -5.71
CA GLU A 40 -5.82 -21.52 -4.36
C GLU A 40 -4.29 -21.54 -4.43
N CYS A 41 -3.65 -20.45 -4.02
CA CYS A 41 -2.22 -20.27 -4.16
C CYS A 41 -1.40 -21.04 -3.12
N ALA A 42 -0.28 -21.60 -3.57
CA ALA A 42 0.70 -22.23 -2.69
C ALA A 42 1.36 -21.19 -1.75
N ALA A 43 1.88 -21.66 -0.61
CA ALA A 43 2.54 -20.79 0.35
C ALA A 43 3.68 -19.99 -0.30
N GLY A 44 3.66 -18.67 -0.15
CA GLY A 44 4.62 -17.77 -0.78
C GLY A 44 4.20 -17.22 -2.14
N TYR A 45 2.97 -17.49 -2.60
CA TYR A 45 2.40 -16.92 -3.83
C TYR A 45 0.99 -16.33 -3.61
N ASP A 46 0.67 -15.27 -4.33
CA ASP A 46 -0.57 -14.49 -4.26
C ASP A 46 -0.95 -13.94 -5.66
N GLY A 47 -2.08 -13.26 -5.76
CA GLY A 47 -2.65 -12.75 -7.01
C GLY A 47 -3.74 -13.66 -7.58
N GLY A 48 -4.48 -13.17 -8.57
CA GLY A 48 -5.63 -13.89 -9.12
C GLY A 48 -5.28 -15.22 -9.80
N ARG A 49 -4.02 -15.36 -10.23
CA ARG A 49 -3.46 -16.58 -10.84
C ARG A 49 -2.22 -17.07 -10.11
N CYS A 50 -1.99 -16.65 -8.87
CA CYS A 50 -0.77 -16.96 -8.12
C CYS A 50 0.51 -16.49 -8.81
N GLU A 51 0.43 -15.41 -9.60
CA GLU A 51 1.53 -14.84 -10.37
C GLU A 51 2.47 -13.97 -9.54
N LEU A 52 2.01 -13.51 -8.37
CA LEU A 52 2.76 -12.66 -7.46
C LEU A 52 3.39 -13.53 -6.35
N PRO A 53 4.56 -13.17 -5.83
CA PRO A 53 5.04 -13.76 -4.58
C PRO A 53 4.20 -13.24 -3.41
N ALA A 54 3.57 -14.13 -2.64
CA ALA A 54 3.05 -13.79 -1.32
C ALA A 54 4.26 -13.55 -0.43
N TYR A 55 4.45 -12.30 -0.02
CA TYR A 55 5.49 -11.97 0.95
C TYR A 55 5.07 -12.57 2.29
N ASN A 56 5.47 -13.81 2.53
CA ASN A 56 5.18 -14.59 3.71
C ASN A 56 6.27 -14.39 4.76
N ASP A 57 6.56 -13.14 5.12
CA ASP A 57 7.14 -12.97 6.44
C ASP A 57 6.00 -13.14 7.44
N ASN A 58 6.16 -14.08 8.38
CA ASN A 58 5.32 -14.15 9.58
C ASN A 58 5.62 -12.96 10.50
N SER A 59 5.84 -11.78 9.92
CA SER A 59 5.89 -10.55 10.65
C SER A 59 4.46 -10.20 11.03
N MET A 60 4.28 -9.95 12.31
CA MET A 60 3.12 -9.33 12.92
C MET A 60 2.78 -7.92 12.37
N ASP A 61 3.29 -7.56 11.19
CA ASP A 61 3.02 -6.34 10.44
C ASP A 61 1.85 -6.57 9.47
N ALA A 62 0.80 -7.26 9.95
CA ALA A 62 -0.48 -7.44 9.27
C ALA A 62 -1.25 -6.13 9.34
N CYS A 63 -0.74 -5.20 8.59
CA CYS A 63 -1.41 -3.97 8.36
C CYS A 63 -2.18 -4.19 7.04
N GLY A 64 -3.40 -4.72 7.19
CA GLY A 64 -4.45 -4.55 6.19
C GLY A 64 -5.40 -5.72 5.98
N ALA A 65 -6.56 -5.63 6.63
CA ALA A 65 -7.76 -5.42 5.84
C ALA A 65 -7.81 -3.90 5.51
N GLY A 66 -7.06 -3.46 4.50
CA GLY A 66 -6.95 -2.04 4.12
C GLY A 66 -6.13 -1.16 5.07
N GLY A 67 -4.87 -1.49 5.34
CA GLY A 67 -4.08 -0.69 6.26
C GLY A 67 -2.66 -1.13 6.40
N GLY A 68 -1.84 -1.15 5.34
CA GLY A 68 -0.35 -1.26 5.38
C GLY A 68 0.23 -0.29 6.42
N ASP A 69 1.31 -0.63 7.15
CA ASP A 69 1.74 0.19 8.29
C ASP A 69 1.90 1.60 7.76
N ALA A 70 1.06 2.54 8.21
CA ALA A 70 1.08 3.87 7.63
C ALA A 70 2.48 4.51 7.79
N CYS A 71 3.27 3.98 8.71
CA CYS A 71 4.66 4.30 8.99
C CYS A 71 5.70 3.63 8.07
N ARG A 72 5.37 2.55 7.35
CA ARG A 72 6.31 1.81 6.48
C ARG A 72 6.75 2.71 5.34
N GLN A 73 8.04 3.05 5.34
CA GLN A 73 8.68 3.96 4.39
C GLN A 73 8.07 5.38 4.31
N PHE A 74 7.16 5.75 5.22
CA PHE A 74 6.56 7.08 5.25
C PHE A 74 7.49 8.12 5.89
N CYS A 75 8.11 7.78 7.04
CA CYS A 75 9.13 8.63 7.65
C CYS A 75 10.52 8.26 7.12
N LEU A 76 11.14 9.20 6.42
CA LEU A 76 12.46 9.03 5.82
C LEU A 76 13.58 9.43 6.79
N HIS A 77 14.82 9.07 6.44
CA HIS A 77 16.04 9.52 7.12
C HIS A 77 16.07 9.28 8.64
N GLY A 78 15.53 8.13 9.08
CA GLY A 78 15.56 7.72 10.48
C GLY A 78 14.58 8.48 11.38
N GLY A 79 13.55 9.11 10.81
CA GLY A 79 12.45 9.70 11.58
C GLY A 79 11.66 8.65 12.36
N ALA A 80 11.32 8.96 13.61
CA ALA A 80 10.48 8.11 14.44
C ALA A 80 9.01 8.28 14.04
N CYS A 81 8.35 7.21 13.62
CA CYS A 81 6.95 7.25 13.23
C CYS A 81 6.01 6.89 14.38
N SER A 82 4.88 7.59 14.47
CA SER A 82 3.78 7.30 15.39
C SER A 82 2.44 7.45 14.69
N LEU A 83 1.44 6.64 15.05
CA LEU A 83 0.08 6.78 14.52
C LEU A 83 -0.69 7.85 15.31
N GLY A 84 -1.35 8.76 14.60
CA GLY A 84 -2.28 9.74 15.18
C GLY A 84 -3.65 9.14 15.48
N GLU A 85 -4.56 9.96 16.04
CA GLU A 85 -5.89 9.52 16.49
C GLU A 85 -6.78 8.95 15.37
N ALA A 86 -6.52 9.31 14.11
CA ALA A 86 -7.23 8.80 12.93
C ALA A 86 -6.50 7.62 12.24
N GLY A 87 -5.44 7.07 12.84
CA GLY A 87 -4.59 6.06 12.20
C GLY A 87 -3.65 6.62 11.11
N ALA A 88 -3.56 7.96 10.99
CA ALA A 88 -2.64 8.62 10.06
C ALA A 88 -1.19 8.59 10.60
N PRO A 89 -0.18 8.41 9.75
CA PRO A 89 1.21 8.37 10.16
C PRO A 89 1.75 9.78 10.44
N VAL A 90 2.36 9.95 11.61
CA VAL A 90 2.96 11.20 12.07
C VAL A 90 4.44 10.97 12.31
N CYS A 91 5.29 11.74 11.62
CA CYS A 91 6.73 11.63 11.71
C CYS A 91 7.33 12.60 12.72
N ARG A 92 8.19 12.10 13.61
CA ARG A 92 9.11 12.89 14.43
C ARG A 92 10.50 12.79 13.83
N CYS A 93 10.92 13.83 13.11
CA CYS A 93 12.18 13.84 12.37
C CYS A 93 13.42 13.92 13.28
N ALA A 94 14.52 13.32 12.80
CA ALA A 94 15.83 13.40 13.43
C ALA A 94 16.44 14.80 13.32
N GLU A 95 17.45 15.10 14.15
CA GLU A 95 18.21 16.35 14.02
C GLU A 95 18.74 16.46 12.58
N HIS A 96 18.45 17.58 11.93
CA HIS A 96 18.77 17.88 10.52
C HIS A 96 17.78 17.41 9.44
N TYR A 97 16.61 16.86 9.79
CA TYR A 97 15.52 16.58 8.84
C TYR A 97 14.18 17.21 9.26
N ALA A 98 13.30 17.49 8.31
CA ALA A 98 12.04 18.19 8.50
C ALA A 98 11.02 17.84 7.39
N GLY A 99 9.76 18.28 7.56
CA GLY A 99 8.65 17.98 6.66
C GLY A 99 7.75 16.86 7.17
N GLU A 100 6.61 16.66 6.52
CA GLU A 100 5.60 15.64 6.89
C GLU A 100 6.18 14.22 6.89
N ARG A 101 7.19 13.99 6.05
CA ARG A 101 7.85 12.69 5.85
C ARG A 101 9.34 12.70 6.18
N CYS A 102 9.85 13.77 6.78
CA CYS A 102 11.29 13.97 7.02
C CYS A 102 12.14 13.93 5.73
N ASP A 103 11.55 14.29 4.60
CA ASP A 103 12.14 14.32 3.26
C ASP A 103 12.98 15.58 3.00
N LEU A 104 12.80 16.62 3.83
CA LEU A 104 13.54 17.86 3.71
C LEU A 104 14.71 17.89 4.69
N PRO A 105 15.90 18.36 4.28
CA PRO A 105 16.92 18.75 5.22
C PRO A 105 16.42 19.93 6.08
N ALA A 106 16.61 19.87 7.39
CA ALA A 106 16.14 20.91 8.31
C ALA A 106 16.77 22.29 8.01
N PHE A 107 17.93 22.33 7.33
CA PHE A 107 18.49 23.59 6.84
C PHE A 107 17.70 24.20 5.69
N LEU A 108 17.02 23.41 4.84
CA LEU A 108 16.09 23.89 3.80
C LEU A 108 14.71 24.24 4.39
N ALA A 109 14.25 23.55 5.42
CA ALA A 109 13.10 24.01 6.21
C ALA A 109 13.40 25.33 6.94
N ASN A 110 14.67 25.57 7.26
CA ASN A 110 15.15 26.86 7.72
C ASN A 110 15.14 27.93 6.60
N TRP A 111 15.08 27.61 5.31
CA TRP A 111 14.85 28.63 4.26
C TRP A 111 13.37 29.00 4.09
N VAL A 112 12.46 28.23 4.68
CA VAL A 112 11.09 28.68 4.94
C VAL A 112 11.10 29.53 6.21
N LEU A 113 11.76 29.10 7.30
CA LEU A 113 11.79 29.84 8.58
C LEU A 113 12.72 31.08 8.67
N HIS A 114 13.66 31.30 7.76
CA HIS A 114 14.54 32.48 7.79
C HIS A 114 13.85 33.78 7.35
N SER A 115 12.61 33.72 6.84
CA SER A 115 11.74 34.91 6.76
C SER A 115 11.07 35.27 8.09
N TYR A 116 11.08 34.41 9.12
CA TYR A 116 10.32 34.64 10.37
C TYR A 116 11.17 34.66 11.66
N LYS A 117 12.46 34.30 11.61
CA LYS A 117 13.34 34.38 12.81
C LYS A 117 13.74 35.80 13.25
N ASN A 118 13.35 36.83 12.49
CA ASN A 118 13.59 38.23 12.84
C ASN A 118 12.30 39.03 13.12
N VAL A 119 11.18 38.36 13.40
CA VAL A 119 9.94 39.05 13.77
C VAL A 119 9.71 38.89 15.29
N PRO A 120 9.75 39.98 16.07
CA PRO A 120 9.53 39.91 17.51
C PRO A 120 8.10 39.42 17.84
N PRO A 121 7.89 38.79 19.01
CA PRO A 121 6.65 38.11 19.39
C PRO A 121 5.39 39.01 19.50
N ALA A 122 5.52 40.31 19.23
CA ALA A 122 4.43 41.29 19.32
C ALA A 122 3.50 41.34 18.09
N THR A 123 3.74 40.57 17.04
CA THR A 123 2.97 40.69 15.77
C THR A 123 2.08 39.48 15.45
N LEU A 124 2.10 38.43 16.28
CA LEU A 124 1.29 37.22 16.06
C LEU A 124 -0.24 37.44 16.14
N SER A 125 -0.69 38.59 16.64
CA SER A 125 -2.13 38.89 16.79
C SER A 125 -2.80 39.45 15.52
N ALA A 126 -2.05 39.69 14.43
CA ALA A 126 -2.61 40.34 13.23
C ALA A 126 -2.90 39.38 12.05
N ALA A 127 -2.33 38.17 12.02
CA ALA A 127 -2.46 37.29 10.85
C ALA A 127 -3.73 36.42 10.82
N LEU A 128 -4.52 36.35 11.91
CA LEU A 128 -5.75 35.55 11.96
C LEU A 128 -7.05 36.35 11.72
N ARG A 129 -6.98 37.62 11.28
CA ARG A 129 -8.17 38.48 11.07
C ARG A 129 -8.33 39.11 9.69
N ALA A 130 -7.61 38.64 8.68
CA ALA A 130 -7.81 39.11 7.31
C ALA A 130 -7.86 37.92 6.34
N ALA A 131 -8.94 37.15 6.45
CA ALA A 131 -9.59 36.57 5.27
C ALA A 131 -10.64 37.58 4.78
#